data_AF-A0A931Q3Q6-F1
#
_entry.id   AF-A0A931Q3Q6-F1
#
_cell.length_a   1.000
_cell.length_b   1.000
_cell.length_c   1.000
_cell.angle_alpha   90.00
_cell.angle_beta   90.00
_cell.angle_gamma   90.00
#
_symmetry.space_group_name_H-M   'P 1'
#
loop_
_entity.id
_entity.type
_entity.pdbx_description
1 polymer ?
#
loop_
_entity_poly.entity_id
_entity_poly.type
_entity_poly.pdbx_seq_one_letter_code
_entity_poly.pdbx_strand_id
1 'polypeptide(L)'
;MARIGILTCSNATQDLGCSSASCLADFRKRRGAFADYPKDEPLDLVGIISCPGCPTLTGADKLLQRIRALTEFRVDAIHFTYCMKALCPFKEKYKAALEEAFPNIKIIIGTHQERVTPEEYRERVKKLFCQPRKMMVDLILEKD
;
A
#
# COMPACT_ATOMS: atom_id res chain seq x y z
N MET A 1 5.74 -16.01 -16.19
CA MET A 1 4.64 -15.90 -15.22
C MET A 1 5.18 -15.19 -14.00
N ALA A 2 4.52 -14.14 -13.53
CA ALA A 2 4.98 -13.37 -12.37
C ALA A 2 4.00 -13.46 -11.19
N ARG A 3 4.52 -13.82 -10.02
CA ARG A 3 3.81 -13.91 -8.75
C ARG A 3 3.92 -12.62 -7.96
N ILE A 4 2.78 -11.98 -7.77
CA ILE A 4 2.69 -10.62 -7.23
C ILE A 4 2.13 -10.63 -5.81
N GLY A 5 2.89 -10.00 -4.91
CA GLY A 5 2.41 -9.53 -3.62
C GLY A 5 2.04 -8.05 -3.68
N ILE A 6 1.02 -7.63 -2.92
CA ILE A 6 0.66 -6.21 -2.78
C ILE A 6 0.80 -5.77 -1.32
N LEU A 7 1.58 -4.71 -1.09
CA LEU A 7 1.70 -4.03 0.20
C LEU A 7 0.79 -2.80 0.25
N THR A 8 -0.20 -2.86 1.14
CA THR A 8 -1.22 -1.82 1.35
C THR A 8 -0.88 -0.93 2.56
N CYS A 9 -1.39 0.30 2.59
CA CYS A 9 -1.28 1.17 3.76
C CYS A 9 -2.33 0.78 4.82
N SER A 10 -1.90 0.46 6.04
CA SER A 10 -2.83 0.15 7.14
C SER A 10 -3.80 1.29 7.45
N ASN A 11 -3.36 2.56 7.44
CA ASN A 11 -4.28 3.67 7.72
C ASN A 11 -5.36 3.77 6.63
N ALA A 12 -4.99 3.59 5.35
CA ALA A 12 -5.96 3.63 4.28
C ALA A 12 -6.95 2.45 4.35
N THR A 13 -6.48 1.25 4.69
CA THR A 13 -7.36 0.06 4.78
C THR A 13 -8.24 0.09 6.02
N GLN A 14 -7.68 0.43 7.19
CA GLN A 14 -8.37 0.36 8.48
C GLN A 14 -9.19 1.62 8.78
N ASP A 15 -8.65 2.81 8.54
CA ASP A 15 -9.32 4.06 8.91
C ASP A 15 -10.32 4.51 7.83
N LEU A 16 -9.96 4.31 6.55
CA LEU A 16 -10.78 4.72 5.40
C LEU A 16 -11.54 3.58 4.72
N GLY A 17 -11.41 2.33 5.21
CA GLY A 17 -12.10 1.18 4.63
C GLY A 17 -11.67 0.85 3.20
N CYS A 18 -10.43 1.15 2.80
CA CYS A 18 -9.96 0.86 1.45
C CYS A 18 -9.94 -0.66 1.18
N SER A 19 -10.77 -1.10 0.24
CA SER A 19 -10.89 -2.51 -0.17
C SER A 19 -9.80 -2.99 -1.14
N SER A 20 -8.85 -2.13 -1.50
CA SER A 20 -7.86 -2.38 -2.57
C SER A 20 -8.46 -2.65 -3.96
N ALA A 21 -9.77 -2.47 -4.16
CA ALA A 21 -10.46 -2.79 -5.41
C ALA A 21 -9.87 -2.06 -6.62
N SER A 22 -9.50 -0.78 -6.49
CA SER A 22 -8.84 -0.02 -7.56
C SER A 22 -7.47 -0.59 -7.92
N CYS A 23 -6.66 -0.96 -6.92
CA CYS A 23 -5.36 -1.59 -7.14
C CYS A 23 -5.51 -2.94 -7.88
N LEU A 24 -6.50 -3.73 -7.47
CA LEU A 24 -6.80 -5.02 -8.09
C LEU A 24 -7.43 -4.90 -9.48
N ALA A 25 -8.18 -3.84 -9.75
CA ALA A 25 -8.71 -3.58 -11.09
C ALA A 25 -7.58 -3.30 -12.08
N ASP A 26 -6.58 -2.50 -11.69
CA ASP A 26 -5.44 -2.18 -12.54
C ASP A 26 -4.42 -3.32 -12.62
N PHE A 27 -4.29 -4.15 -11.57
CA PHE A 27 -3.60 -5.43 -11.67
C PHE A 27 -4.20 -6.31 -12.78
N ARG A 28 -5.51 -6.55 -12.75
CA ARG A 28 -6.20 -7.37 -13.77
C ARG A 28 -6.12 -6.77 -15.16
N LYS A 29 -6.19 -5.45 -15.27
CA LYS A 29 -6.12 -4.71 -16.55
C LYS A 29 -4.69 -4.43 -17.02
N ARG A 30 -3.67 -4.80 -16.24
CA ARG A 30 -2.24 -4.49 -16.47
C ARG A 30 -1.99 -3.02 -16.76
N ARG A 31 -2.47 -2.15 -15.86
CA ARG A 31 -2.32 -0.70 -15.94
C ARG A 31 -1.41 -0.19 -14.83
N GLY A 32 -0.97 1.06 -14.96
CA GLY A 32 -0.07 1.69 -13.99
C GLY A 32 1.24 0.92 -13.91
N ALA A 33 1.66 0.60 -12.68
CA ALA A 33 2.92 -0.13 -12.44
C ALA A 33 2.89 -1.59 -12.93
N PHE A 34 1.71 -2.12 -13.29
CA PHE A 34 1.59 -3.48 -13.84
C PHE A 34 1.75 -3.52 -15.36
N ALA A 35 1.88 -2.37 -16.03
CA ALA A 35 2.06 -2.30 -17.48
C ALA A 35 3.40 -2.89 -17.96
N ASP A 36 4.40 -2.93 -17.07
CA ASP A 36 5.74 -3.44 -17.36
C ASP A 36 5.81 -4.98 -17.47
N TYR A 37 4.74 -5.69 -17.09
CA TYR A 37 4.69 -7.15 -17.20
C TYR A 37 4.22 -7.61 -18.60
N PRO A 38 4.87 -8.63 -19.20
CA PRO A 38 4.52 -9.15 -20.52
C PRO A 38 3.04 -9.56 -20.60
N LYS A 39 2.31 -9.08 -21.62
CA LYS A 39 0.85 -9.30 -21.75
C LYS A 39 0.48 -10.75 -22.04
N ASP A 40 1.40 -11.49 -22.64
CA ASP A 40 1.32 -12.88 -23.05
C ASP A 40 1.62 -13.86 -21.90
N GLU A 41 2.19 -13.40 -20.78
CA GLU A 41 2.46 -14.24 -19.62
C GLU A 41 1.45 -14.04 -18.48
N PRO A 42 1.02 -15.09 -17.76
CA PRO A 42 0.12 -14.94 -16.60
C PRO A 42 0.73 -14.08 -15.49
N LEU A 43 -0.14 -13.31 -14.83
CA LEU A 43 0.17 -12.46 -13.69
C LEU A 43 -0.69 -12.92 -12.52
N ASP A 44 -0.07 -13.52 -11.51
CA ASP A 44 -0.76 -14.20 -10.41
C ASP A 44 -0.69 -13.35 -9.14
N LEU A 45 -1.84 -13.06 -8.54
CA LEU A 45 -1.89 -12.43 -7.22
C LEU A 45 -1.73 -13.50 -6.15
N VAL A 46 -0.59 -13.50 -5.46
CA VAL A 46 -0.33 -14.44 -4.36
C VAL A 46 -0.99 -13.98 -3.07
N GLY A 47 -0.95 -12.68 -2.79
CA GLY A 47 -1.50 -12.16 -1.55
C GLY A 47 -1.40 -10.64 -1.40
N ILE A 48 -2.13 -10.16 -0.41
CA ILE A 48 -2.16 -8.75 -0.02
C ILE A 48 -1.86 -8.69 1.46
N ILE A 49 -0.98 -7.78 1.86
CA ILE A 49 -0.69 -7.51 3.27
C ILE A 49 -0.67 -6.01 3.52
N SER A 50 -1.00 -5.57 4.72
CA SER A 50 -0.89 -4.17 5.12
C SER A 50 0.41 -3.89 5.88
N CYS A 51 0.99 -2.72 5.64
CA CYS A 51 2.13 -2.21 6.40
C CYS A 51 1.79 -2.15 7.91
N PRO A 52 2.77 -2.03 8.82
CA PRO A 52 2.49 -2.02 10.26
C PRO A 52 1.76 -0.76 10.80
N GLY A 53 1.31 0.15 9.93
CA GLY A 53 0.86 1.49 10.27
C GLY A 53 1.99 2.51 10.14
N CYS A 54 1.71 3.77 10.48
CA CYS A 54 2.75 4.79 10.52
C CYS A 54 3.87 4.37 11.49
N PRO A 55 5.11 4.24 10.99
CA PRO A 55 6.20 3.67 11.77
C PRO A 55 6.61 4.60 12.91
N THR A 56 6.88 3.98 14.05
CA THR A 56 7.72 4.56 15.10
C THR A 56 9.18 4.13 14.86
N LEU A 57 10.04 4.20 15.87
CA LEU A 57 11.48 3.90 15.77
C LEU A 57 11.79 2.57 15.06
N THR A 58 10.98 1.53 15.29
CA THR A 58 11.20 0.14 14.83
C THR A 58 10.29 -0.28 13.66
N GLY A 59 9.73 0.69 12.94
CA GLY A 59 8.68 0.39 11.96
C GLY A 59 9.14 -0.42 10.74
N ALA A 60 10.42 -0.35 10.36
CA ALA A 60 10.98 -1.19 9.31
C ALA A 60 11.10 -2.65 9.77
N ASP A 61 11.63 -2.88 10.98
CA ASP A 61 11.75 -4.22 11.57
C ASP A 61 10.37 -4.90 11.70
N LYS A 62 9.37 -4.12 12.15
CA LYS A 62 7.99 -4.61 12.25
C LYS A 62 7.38 -4.94 10.88
N LEU A 63 7.75 -4.20 9.83
CA LEU A 63 7.35 -4.52 8.47
C LEU A 63 7.98 -5.84 8.01
N LEU A 64 9.29 -6.03 8.24
CA LEU A 64 10.01 -7.25 7.89
C LEU A 64 9.42 -8.50 8.55
N GLN A 65 9.04 -8.40 9.83
CA GLN A 65 8.37 -9.50 10.52
C GLN A 65 7.00 -9.82 9.92
N ARG A 66 6.20 -8.81 9.58
CA ARG A 66 4.86 -9.02 9.00
C ARG A 66 4.93 -9.59 7.59
N ILE A 67 5.79 -9.02 6.74
CA ILE A 67 5.82 -9.34 5.32
C ILE A 67 6.31 -10.76 5.04
N ARG A 68 6.99 -11.40 6.00
CA ARG A 68 7.33 -12.83 5.94
C ARG A 68 6.15 -13.70 5.56
N ALA A 69 4.97 -13.44 6.12
CA ALA A 69 3.75 -14.19 5.79
C ALA A 69 3.37 -14.14 4.30
N LEU A 70 3.86 -13.15 3.54
CA LEU A 70 3.67 -13.05 2.09
C LEU A 70 4.88 -13.60 1.33
N THR A 71 6.10 -13.35 1.80
CA THR A 71 7.33 -13.77 1.09
C THR A 71 7.54 -15.29 1.09
N GLU A 72 7.08 -16.01 2.11
CA GLU A 72 7.17 -17.48 2.17
C GLU A 72 6.37 -18.18 1.05
N PHE A 73 5.42 -17.49 0.42
CA PHE A 73 4.61 -18.02 -0.69
C PHE A 73 5.21 -17.75 -2.07
N ARG A 74 6.54 -17.61 -2.17
CA ARG A 74 7.31 -17.49 -3.43
C ARG A 74 6.80 -16.36 -4.34
N VAL A 75 6.67 -15.16 -3.79
CA VAL A 75 6.39 -13.96 -4.58
C VAL A 75 7.65 -13.52 -5.34
N ASP A 76 7.49 -13.15 -6.60
CA ASP A 76 8.57 -12.64 -7.44
C ASP A 76 8.71 -11.12 -7.30
N ALA A 77 7.59 -10.42 -7.07
CA ALA A 77 7.57 -8.99 -6.89
C ALA A 77 6.54 -8.54 -5.84
N ILE A 78 6.87 -7.48 -5.11
CA ILE A 78 5.97 -6.81 -4.16
C ILE A 78 5.72 -5.39 -4.63
N HIS A 79 4.45 -5.08 -4.88
CA HIS A 79 3.99 -3.75 -5.27
C HIS A 79 3.49 -2.96 -4.07
N PHE A 80 4.02 -1.76 -3.87
CA PHE A 80 3.45 -0.81 -2.92
C PHE A 80 2.24 -0.13 -3.55
N THR A 81 1.14 -0.09 -2.82
CA THR A 81 -0.07 0.60 -3.29
C THR A 81 0.18 2.07 -3.65
N TYR A 82 -0.66 2.61 -4.53
CA TYR A 82 -0.53 4.00 -4.97
C TYR A 82 -0.65 5.00 -3.80
N CYS A 83 -1.52 4.75 -2.82
CA CYS A 83 -1.60 5.59 -1.63
C CYS A 83 -0.28 5.60 -0.85
N MET A 84 0.46 4.49 -0.79
CA MET A 84 1.80 4.49 -0.19
C MET A 84 2.79 5.28 -1.05
N LYS A 85 2.77 5.13 -2.37
CA LYS A 85 3.59 5.93 -3.30
C LYS A 85 3.39 7.43 -3.05
N ALA A 86 2.13 7.87 -3.00
CA ALA A 86 1.78 9.28 -2.91
C ALA A 86 1.93 9.84 -1.48
N LEU A 87 1.49 9.11 -0.46
CA LEU A 87 1.26 9.65 0.88
C LEU A 87 2.28 9.18 1.92
N CYS A 88 2.89 8.00 1.75
CA CYS A 88 3.79 7.47 2.78
C CYS A 88 5.14 8.19 2.74
N PRO A 89 5.57 8.85 3.83
CA PRO A 89 6.89 9.46 3.91
C PRO A 89 7.99 8.40 4.10
N PHE A 90 7.64 7.20 4.53
CA PHE A 90 8.59 6.12 4.84
C PHE A 90 8.75 5.09 3.71
N LYS A 91 8.13 5.30 2.55
CA LYS A 91 8.14 4.32 1.45
C LYS A 91 9.55 3.93 1.02
N GLU A 92 10.49 4.87 0.97
CA GLU A 92 11.86 4.59 0.56
C GLU A 92 12.61 3.78 1.62
N LYS A 93 12.41 4.10 2.91
CA LYS A 93 12.97 3.32 4.02
C LYS A 93 12.45 1.89 4.02
N TYR A 94 11.15 1.70 3.76
CA TYR A 94 10.56 0.36 3.63
C TYR A 94 11.06 -0.38 2.42
N LYS A 95 11.17 0.29 1.27
CA LYS A 95 11.72 -0.29 0.05
C LYS A 95 13.14 -0.79 0.29
N ALA A 96 14.02 0.06 0.82
CA ALA A 96 15.41 -0.30 1.10
C ALA A 96 15.52 -1.49 2.06
N ALA A 97 14.76 -1.47 3.16
CA ALA A 97 14.77 -2.59 4.12
C ALA A 97 14.29 -3.91 3.50
N LEU A 98 13.29 -3.87 2.61
CA LEU A 98 12.80 -5.06 1.91
C LEU A 98 13.79 -5.57 0.86
N GLU A 99 14.42 -4.68 0.10
CA GLU A 99 15.44 -5.03 -0.89
C GLU A 99 16.67 -5.66 -0.21
N GLU A 100 17.08 -5.15 0.94
CA GLU A 100 18.17 -5.70 1.75
C GLU A 100 17.81 -7.09 2.32
N ALA A 101 16.60 -7.23 2.89
CA ALA A 101 16.18 -8.48 3.53
C ALA A 101 15.79 -9.59 2.54
N PHE A 102 15.31 -9.22 1.35
CA PHE A 102 14.77 -10.13 0.35
C PHE A 102 15.33 -9.83 -1.05
N PRO A 103 16.63 -10.11 -1.31
CA PRO A 103 17.30 -9.71 -2.56
C PRO A 103 16.72 -10.37 -3.82
N ASN A 104 16.01 -11.49 -3.66
CA ASN A 104 15.39 -12.22 -4.78
C ASN A 104 13.98 -11.72 -5.12
N ILE A 105 13.42 -10.77 -4.36
CA ILE A 105 12.06 -10.25 -4.56
C ILE A 105 12.15 -8.82 -5.07
N LYS A 106 11.55 -8.54 -6.24
CA LYS A 106 11.55 -7.20 -6.82
C LYS A 106 10.58 -6.28 -6.07
N ILE A 107 11.07 -5.16 -5.52
CA ILE A 107 10.22 -4.19 -4.82
C ILE A 107 9.86 -3.03 -5.76
N ILE A 108 8.57 -2.83 -6.01
CA ILE A 108 8.07 -1.86 -6.98
C ILE A 108 7.15 -0.85 -6.28
N ILE A 109 7.42 0.45 -6.45
CA ILE A 109 6.59 1.51 -5.90
C ILE A 109 5.46 1.85 -6.88
N GLY A 110 4.23 1.53 -6.51
CA GLY A 110 3.03 1.87 -7.27
C GLY A 110 2.21 0.64 -7.66
N THR A 111 0.92 0.89 -7.92
CA THR A 111 -0.04 -0.11 -8.39
C THR A 111 -0.88 0.49 -9.51
N HIS A 112 -2.00 1.13 -9.17
CA HIS A 112 -2.93 1.69 -10.14
C HIS A 112 -2.40 2.98 -10.79
N GLN A 113 -2.95 3.32 -11.95
CA GLN A 113 -2.59 4.49 -12.74
C GLN A 113 -2.95 5.80 -12.03
N GLU A 114 -2.10 6.81 -12.23
CA GLU A 114 -2.30 8.18 -11.80
C GLU A 114 -3.36 8.86 -12.67
N ARG A 115 -4.43 9.34 -12.05
CA ARG A 115 -5.47 10.13 -12.74
C ARG A 115 -5.32 11.64 -12.51
N VAL A 116 -4.57 12.01 -11.49
CA VAL A 116 -4.30 13.37 -11.01
C VAL A 116 -2.84 13.44 -10.57
N THR A 117 -2.30 14.65 -10.42
CA THR A 117 -0.93 14.80 -9.90
C THR A 117 -0.82 14.34 -8.44
N PRO A 118 0.35 13.91 -7.97
CA PRO A 118 0.55 13.51 -6.57
C PRO A 118 0.18 14.61 -5.56
N GLU A 119 0.44 15.88 -5.89
CA GLU A 119 0.13 17.03 -5.05
C GLU A 119 -1.38 17.21 -4.92
N GLU A 120 -2.09 17.15 -6.05
CA GLU A 120 -3.55 17.23 -6.07
C GLU A 120 -4.18 16.05 -5.32
N TYR A 121 -3.65 14.85 -5.49
CA TYR A 121 -4.10 13.68 -4.74
C TYR A 121 -3.91 13.87 -3.23
N ARG A 122 -2.75 14.37 -2.80
CA ARG A 122 -2.47 14.67 -1.39
C ARG A 122 -3.48 15.65 -0.83
N GLU A 123 -3.75 16.76 -1.52
CA GLU A 123 -4.71 17.77 -1.03
C GLU A 123 -6.13 17.22 -0.92
N ARG A 124 -6.59 16.45 -1.91
CA ARG A 124 -7.91 15.79 -1.88
C ARG A 124 -8.06 14.83 -0.71
N VAL A 125 -7.00 14.09 -0.39
CA VAL A 125 -7.02 13.02 0.60
C VAL A 125 -6.65 13.49 2.01
N LYS A 126 -5.97 14.64 2.14
CA LYS A 126 -5.52 15.22 3.41
C LYS A 126 -6.61 15.26 4.47
N LYS A 127 -7.82 15.68 4.09
CA LYS A 127 -8.94 15.79 5.02
C LYS A 127 -9.53 14.43 5.41
N LEU A 128 -9.39 13.39 4.58
CA LEU A 128 -9.99 12.08 4.84
C LEU A 128 -9.36 11.40 6.06
N PHE A 129 -8.04 11.50 6.23
CA PHE A 129 -7.32 10.87 7.34
C PHE A 129 -7.46 11.60 8.69
N CYS A 130 -7.94 12.84 8.68
CA CYS A 130 -8.06 13.67 9.89
C CYS A 130 -9.50 14.11 10.16
N GLN A 131 -10.51 13.45 9.57
CA GLN A 131 -11.90 13.80 9.90
C GLN A 131 -12.18 13.45 11.36
N PRO A 132 -12.56 14.43 12.19
CA PRO A 132 -12.97 14.14 13.55
C PRO A 132 -14.23 13.26 13.49
N ARG A 133 -14.19 12.09 14.14
CA ARG A 133 -15.42 11.34 14.42
C ARG A 133 -16.10 12.02 15.60
N LYS A 134 -17.38 12.37 15.47
CA LYS A 134 -18.18 12.75 16.63
C LYS A 134 -18.16 11.59 17.62
N MET A 135 -17.58 11.84 18.78
CA MET A 135 -17.54 10.92 19.90
C MET A 135 -18.78 11.13 20.75
N MET A 136 -19.14 10.12 21.56
CA MET A 136 -20.22 10.26 22.53
C MET A 136 -20.02 11.46 23.46
N VAL A 137 -18.77 11.77 23.81
CA VAL A 137 -18.44 12.96 24.62
C VAL A 137 -18.77 14.27 23.90
N ASP A 138 -18.68 14.33 22.58
CA ASP A 138 -19.03 15.53 21.82
C ASP A 138 -20.55 15.75 21.84
N LEU A 139 -21.33 14.66 21.83
CA LEU A 139 -22.78 14.72 22.01
C LEU A 139 -23.17 15.08 23.45
N ILE A 140 -22.53 14.45 24.44
CA ILE A 140 -22.80 14.70 25.87
C ILE A 140 -22.46 16.14 26.27
N LEU A 141 -21.37 16.68 25.72
CA LEU A 141 -20.91 18.04 26.03
C LEU A 141 -21.45 19.09 25.07
N GLU A 142 -22.38 18.74 24.17
CA GLU A 142 -22.97 19.63 23.17
C GLU A 142 -21.92 20.41 22.35
N LYS A 143 -20.81 19.73 21.98
CA LYS A 143 -19.76 20.30 21.14
C LYS A 143 -20.06 19.99 19.67
N ASP A 144 -20.28 21.04 18.89
CA ASP A 144 -20.60 20.96 17.47
C ASP A 144 -19.46 20.43 16.59
#